data_AF-A0AAW9IX11-F1
#
_entry.id   AF-A0AAW9IX11-F1
#
_cell.length_a   1.000
_cell.length_b   1.000
_cell.length_c   1.000
_cell.angle_alpha   90.00
_cell.angle_beta   90.00
_cell.angle_gamma   90.00
#
_symmetry.space_group_name_H-M   'P 1'
#
loop_
_entity.id
_entity.type
_entity.pdbx_description
1 polymer ?
#
loop_
_entity_poly.entity_id
_entity_poly.type
_entity_poly.pdbx_seq_one_letter_code
_entity_poly.pdbx_strand_id
1 'polypeptide(L)'
;MGKALFVAEKPSVAMDFVKLLNVNGKRNNGYIEGEKSIFTWCVGHMVTMSYPEVYDEKLKFWNLRDLPFLPREYKYEVISSASNQFN
;
A
#
# COMPACT_ATOMS: atom_id res chain seq x y z
N MET A 1 -0.16 26.22 6.63
CA MET A 1 0.51 25.11 7.34
C MET A 1 0.02 23.80 6.76
N GLY A 2 0.89 22.81 6.58
CA GLY A 2 0.49 21.48 6.12
C GLY A 2 -0.22 20.69 7.22
N LYS A 3 -1.03 19.69 6.83
CA LYS A 3 -1.62 18.70 7.74
C LYS A 3 -0.67 17.53 7.94
N ALA A 4 -0.64 16.93 9.13
CA ALA A 4 0.11 15.72 9.39
C ALA A 4 -0.62 14.48 8.83
N LEU A 5 0.07 13.62 8.07
CA LEU A 5 -0.48 12.38 7.54
C LEU A 5 -0.09 11.19 8.42
N PHE A 6 -1.08 10.43 8.87
CA PHE A 6 -0.93 9.19 9.62
C PHE A 6 -1.41 8.02 8.77
N VAL A 7 -0.56 7.01 8.60
CA VAL A 7 -0.87 5.79 7.83
C VAL A 7 -0.87 4.60 8.78
N ALA A 8 -2.01 3.95 8.95
CA ALA A 8 -2.16 2.74 9.77
C ALA A 8 -2.12 1.46 8.91
N GLU A 9 -1.88 0.31 9.53
CA GLU A 9 -1.86 -0.99 8.82
C GLU A 9 -3.26 -1.48 8.42
N LYS A 10 -4.31 -1.03 9.11
CA LYS A 10 -5.70 -1.42 8.86
C LYS A 10 -6.70 -0.36 9.35
N PRO A 11 -7.96 -0.36 8.83
CA PRO A 11 -8.94 0.67 9.16
C PRO A 11 -9.25 0.81 10.65
N SER A 12 -9.29 -0.30 11.40
CA SER A 12 -9.63 -0.28 12.82
C SER A 12 -8.59 0.49 13.64
N VAL A 13 -7.30 0.33 13.33
CA VAL A 13 -6.21 1.02 14.03
C VAL A 13 -6.28 2.53 13.81
N ALA A 14 -6.53 2.98 12.56
CA ALA A 14 -6.70 4.40 12.28
C ALA A 14 -7.88 5.01 13.05
N MET A 15 -9.00 4.28 13.15
CA MET A 15 -10.18 4.72 13.90
C MET A 15 -9.92 4.86 15.39
N ASP A 16 -9.15 3.93 15.97
CA ASP A 16 -8.81 3.99 17.39
C ASP A 16 -7.93 5.21 17.70
N PHE A 17 -6.99 5.56 16.81
CA PHE A 17 -6.21 6.80 16.94
C PHE A 17 -7.05 8.06 16.80
N VAL A 18 -7.96 8.11 15.83
CA VAL A 18 -8.86 9.27 15.66
C VAL A 18 -9.70 9.51 16.92
N LYS A 19 -10.22 8.43 17.53
CA LYS A 19 -10.99 8.50 18.78
C LYS A 19 -10.12 8.94 19.96
N LEU A 20 -8.95 8.33 20.15
CA LEU A 20 -8.07 8.61 21.27
C LEU A 20 -7.53 10.04 21.26
N LEU A 21 -7.22 10.56 20.06
CA LEU A 21 -6.71 11.92 19.87
C LEU A 21 -7.83 12.96 19.76
N ASN A 22 -9.09 12.55 19.93
CA ASN A 22 -10.29 13.38 19.85
C ASN A 22 -10.33 14.26 18.58
N VAL A 23 -9.97 13.67 17.44
CA VAL A 23 -9.90 14.38 16.17
C VAL A 23 -11.31 14.48 15.58
N ASN A 24 -11.86 15.69 15.57
CA ASN A 24 -13.07 16.00 14.81
C ASN A 24 -12.72 16.10 13.32
N GLY A 25 -12.83 14.96 12.62
CA GLY A 25 -12.52 14.85 11.20
C GLY A 25 -13.70 14.41 10.36
N LYS A 26 -13.73 14.85 9.10
CA LYS A 26 -14.67 14.37 8.09
C LYS A 26 -14.18 13.04 7.53
N ARG A 27 -15.06 12.04 7.50
CA ARG A 27 -14.77 10.75 6.86
C ARG A 27 -14.92 10.87 5.34
N ASN A 28 -13.89 10.47 4.62
CA ASN A 28 -13.85 10.38 3.16
C ASN A 28 -13.57 8.92 2.75
N ASN A 29 -13.53 8.66 1.44
CA ASN A 29 -13.19 7.33 0.93
C ASN A 29 -11.70 7.02 1.20
N GLY A 30 -11.42 6.13 2.14
CA GLY A 30 -10.06 5.68 2.46
C GLY A 30 -9.29 6.53 3.49
N TYR A 31 -9.88 7.59 4.04
CA TYR A 31 -9.24 8.39 5.09
C TYR A 31 -10.23 9.23 5.91
N ILE A 32 -9.75 9.78 7.03
CA ILE A 32 -10.41 10.79 7.85
C ILE A 32 -9.55 12.04 7.86
N GLU A 33 -10.16 13.18 7.57
CA GLU A 33 -9.48 14.47 7.52
C GLU A 33 -9.97 15.38 8.64
N GLY A 34 -9.06 15.71 9.56
CA GLY A 34 -9.23 16.74 10.56
C GLY A 34 -8.64 18.08 10.13
N GLU A 35 -8.66 19.03 11.06
CA GLU A 35 -8.13 20.38 10.85
C GLU A 35 -6.61 20.37 10.63
N LYS A 36 -5.87 19.58 11.45
CA LYS A 36 -4.40 19.53 11.47
C LYS A 36 -3.82 18.17 11.07
N SER A 37 -4.66 17.16 10.84
CA SER A 37 -4.25 15.79 10.62
C SER A 37 -5.12 15.06 9.61
N ILE A 38 -4.54 14.09 8.91
CA ILE A 38 -5.21 13.15 7.99
C ILE A 38 -4.84 11.75 8.45
N PHE A 39 -5.83 10.88 8.66
CA PHE A 39 -5.64 9.48 9.02
C PHE A 39 -6.10 8.59 7.87
N THR A 40 -5.20 7.80 7.32
CA THR A 40 -5.50 6.77 6.31
C THR A 40 -4.97 5.41 6.78
N TRP A 41 -5.20 4.37 6.00
CA TRP A 41 -4.83 3.00 6.35
C TRP A 41 -4.54 2.16 5.12
N CYS A 42 -3.76 1.11 5.32
CA CYS A 42 -3.60 0.03 4.37
C CYS A 42 -4.77 -0.96 4.48
N VAL A 43 -4.92 -1.81 3.47
CA VAL A 43 -5.84 -2.95 3.46
C VAL A 43 -5.05 -4.25 3.29
N GLY A 44 -4.22 -4.57 4.29
CA GLY A 44 -3.17 -5.58 4.14
C GLY A 44 -2.04 -5.10 3.25
N HIS A 45 -1.41 -6.01 2.51
CA HIS A 45 -0.42 -5.63 1.50
C HIS A 45 -1.11 -4.89 0.34
N MET A 46 -0.62 -3.70 0.00
CA MET A 46 -1.10 -2.93 -1.15
C MET A 46 -0.26 -3.14 -2.40
N VAL A 47 0.97 -3.65 -2.22
CA VAL A 47 1.90 -3.98 -3.30
C VAL A 47 2.39 -5.42 -3.12
N THR A 48 2.69 -6.07 -4.25
CA THR A 48 3.34 -7.37 -4.33
C THR A 48 4.62 -7.26 -5.14
N MET A 49 5.53 -8.23 -5.00
CA MET A 49 6.65 -8.35 -5.95
C MET A 49 6.12 -8.69 -7.34
N SER A 50 6.72 -8.09 -8.37
CA SER A 50 6.44 -8.45 -9.75
C SER A 50 6.90 -9.87 -10.07
N TYR A 51 6.19 -10.51 -10.98
CA TYR A 51 6.59 -11.81 -11.53
C TYR A 51 7.85 -11.69 -12.42
N PRO A 52 8.65 -12.77 -12.57
CA PRO A 52 9.87 -12.75 -13.38
C PRO A 52 9.68 -12.23 -14.82
N GLU A 53 8.53 -12.48 -15.43
CA GLU A 53 8.19 -12.01 -16.79
C GLU A 53 8.18 -10.48 -16.96
N VAL A 54 8.02 -9.74 -15.85
CA VAL A 54 8.07 -8.27 -15.81
C VAL A 54 9.51 -7.76 -15.89
N TYR A 55 10.49 -8.62 -15.59
CA TYR A 55 11.91 -8.32 -15.70
C TYR A 55 12.45 -8.69 -17.08
N ASP A 56 12.09 -9.87 -17.58
CA ASP A 56 12.39 -10.35 -18.94
C ASP A 56 11.27 -11.31 -19.38
N GLU A 57 10.66 -11.05 -20.54
CA GLU A 57 9.56 -11.85 -21.10
C GLU A 57 9.94 -13.33 -21.26
N LYS A 58 11.23 -13.65 -21.43
CA LYS A 58 11.73 -15.04 -21.48
C LYS A 58 11.49 -15.81 -20.20
N LEU A 59 11.48 -15.13 -19.04
CA LEU A 59 11.27 -15.72 -17.72
C LEU A 59 9.81 -16.10 -17.45
N LYS A 60 8.90 -15.79 -18.38
CA LYS A 60 7.55 -16.35 -18.41
C LYS A 60 7.57 -17.88 -18.54
N PHE A 61 8.58 -18.42 -19.21
CA PHE A 61 8.76 -19.86 -19.38
C PHE A 61 9.77 -20.40 -18.38
N TRP A 62 9.39 -21.47 -17.68
CA TRP A 62 10.21 -22.08 -16.64
C TRP A 62 11.31 -22.95 -17.25
N ASN A 63 12.57 -22.58 -17.03
CA ASN A 63 13.74 -23.38 -17.42
C ASN A 63 14.75 -23.45 -16.28
N LEU A 64 15.35 -24.63 -16.07
CA LEU A 64 16.37 -24.83 -15.03
C LEU A 64 17.62 -23.96 -15.24
N ARG A 65 17.98 -23.65 -16.50
CA ARG A 65 19.15 -22.83 -16.84
C ARG A 65 19.04 -21.37 -16.38
N ASP A 66 17.80 -20.89 -16.22
CA ASP A 66 17.50 -19.50 -15.85
C ASP A 66 17.40 -19.35 -14.31
N LEU A 67 17.62 -20.45 -13.57
CA LEU A 67 17.61 -20.48 -12.11
C LEU A 67 19.04 -20.44 -11.53
N PRO A 68 19.22 -19.79 -10.37
CA PRO A 68 18.21 -19.05 -9.62
C PRO A 68 17.92 -17.67 -10.24
N PHE A 69 16.65 -17.27 -10.24
CA PHE A 69 16.27 -15.90 -10.59
C PHE A 69 16.50 -14.99 -9.38
N LEU A 70 17.48 -14.08 -9.51
CA LEU A 70 17.85 -13.10 -8.49
C LEU A 70 17.97 -11.71 -9.15
N PRO A 71 16.92 -10.88 -9.14
CA PRO A 71 16.96 -9.57 -9.78
C PRO A 71 17.91 -8.63 -9.02
N ARG A 72 18.61 -7.77 -9.77
CA ARG A 72 19.48 -6.72 -9.17
C ARG A 72 18.68 -5.62 -8.48
N GLU A 73 17.50 -5.34 -9.03
CA GLU A 73 16.54 -4.37 -8.51
C GLU A 73 15.18 -5.05 -8.49
N TYR A 74 14.48 -5.03 -7.35
CA TYR A 74 13.18 -5.65 -7.21
C TYR A 74 12.09 -4.70 -7.72
N LYS A 75 11.24 -5.21 -8.61
CA LYS A 75 10.03 -4.54 -9.08
C LYS A 75 8.83 -4.94 -8.23
N TYR A 76 7.93 -3.99 -8.03
CA TYR A 76 6.69 -4.17 -7.27
C TYR A 76 5.49 -3.68 -8.09
N GLU A 77 4.35 -4.32 -7.87
CA GLU A 77 3.09 -3.99 -8.51
C GLU A 77 2.01 -3.72 -7.46
N VAL A 78 1.14 -2.78 -7.76
CA VAL A 78 -0.04 -2.51 -6.94
C VAL A 78 -1.02 -3.66 -7.10
N ILE A 79 -1.48 -4.21 -5.97
CA ILE A 79 -2.48 -5.26 -5.97
C ILE A 79 -3.81 -4.66 -6.41
N SER A 80 -4.44 -5.23 -7.43
CA SER A 80 -5.65 -4.68 -8.06
C SER A 80 -6.79 -4.41 -7.07
N SER A 81 -6.97 -5.29 -6.07
CA SER A 81 -7.98 -5.13 -5.02
C SER A 81 -7.69 -3.99 -4.04
N ALA A 82 -6.42 -3.60 -3.89
CA ALA A 82 -5.97 -2.51 -3.03
C ALA A 82 -5.78 -1.18 -3.78
N SER A 83 -5.89 -1.18 -5.12
CA SER A 83 -5.64 -0.01 -5.97
C SER A 83 -6.43 1.24 -5.55
N ASN A 84 -7.70 1.07 -5.15
CA ASN A 84 -8.53 2.19 -4.70
C ASN A 84 -8.04 2.85 -3.41
N GLN A 85 -7.32 2.12 -2.55
CA GLN A 85 -6.76 2.64 -1.30
C GLN A 85 -5.32 3.14 -1.49
N PHE A 86 -4.62 2.65 -2.51
CA PHE A 86 -3.24 3.03 -2.83
C PHE A 86 -3.14 4.40 -3.51
N ASN A 87 -4.12 4.74 -4.37
CA ASN A 87 -4.17 6.00 -5.12
C ASN A 87 -4.86 7.13 -4.34
#